data_AF-A0A2S9G7R3-F1
#
_entry.id   AF-A0A2S9G7R3-F1
#
_cell.length_a   1.000
_cell.length_b   1.000
_cell.length_c   1.000
_cell.angle_alpha   90.00
_cell.angle_beta   90.00
_cell.angle_gamma   90.00
#
_symmetry.space_group_name_H-M   'P 1'
#
loop_
_entity.id
_entity.type
_entity.pdbx_description
1 polymer ?
#
loop_
_entity_poly.entity_id
_entity_poly.type
_entity_poly.pdbx_seq_one_letter_code
_entity_poly.pdbx_strand_id
1 'polypeptide(L)'
;GLAVDVPTTTYSYYFEPNPNWSRLYSTGDEIKQYADDVADKYEVRRHMRFNTAVEGARWDEDAKLWRVNLAGGETLITRYLITAT
;
A
#
# COMPACT_ATOMS: atom_id res chain seq x y z
N GLY A 1 3.86 5.98 -22.93
CA GLY A 1 4.35 5.40 -21.67
C GLY A 1 3.39 5.76 -20.54
N LEU A 2 3.57 5.21 -19.35
CA LEU A 2 2.76 5.52 -18.16
C LEU A 2 3.29 6.80 -17.49
N ALA A 3 2.41 7.73 -17.14
CA ALA A 3 2.75 8.97 -16.43
C ALA A 3 1.55 9.44 -15.60
N VAL A 4 1.82 10.31 -14.62
CA VAL A 4 0.77 10.97 -13.84
C VAL A 4 0.01 11.99 -14.68
N ASP A 5 -1.24 12.27 -14.30
CA ASP A 5 -2.15 13.24 -14.94
C ASP A 5 -2.18 14.61 -14.23
N VAL A 6 -1.60 14.70 -13.03
CA VAL A 6 -1.45 15.95 -12.25
C VAL A 6 0.02 16.32 -12.05
N PRO A 7 0.35 17.59 -11.75
CA PRO A 7 1.71 17.98 -11.40
C PRO A 7 2.31 17.11 -10.30
N THR A 8 3.50 16.56 -10.51
CA THR A 8 4.10 15.58 -9.59
C THR A 8 4.38 16.16 -8.21
N THR A 9 4.64 17.47 -8.14
CA THR A 9 4.80 18.19 -6.87
C THR A 9 3.57 18.11 -5.96
N THR A 10 2.38 17.85 -6.51
CA THR A 10 1.15 17.61 -5.72
C THR A 10 0.82 16.12 -5.58
N TYR A 11 1.55 15.24 -6.27
CA TYR A 11 1.39 13.79 -6.26
C TYR A 11 2.44 13.12 -5.37
N SER A 12 2.71 13.73 -4.21
CA SER A 12 3.59 13.22 -3.16
C SER A 12 2.81 13.16 -1.85
N TYR A 13 3.25 12.36 -0.89
CA TYR A 13 2.67 12.39 0.44
C TYR A 13 2.99 13.74 1.06
N TYR A 14 2.05 14.34 1.79
CA TYR A 14 2.26 15.65 2.39
C TYR A 14 3.49 15.69 3.32
N PHE A 15 3.85 14.54 3.90
CA PHE A 15 4.99 14.37 4.81
C PHE A 15 6.28 13.91 4.10
N GLU A 16 6.21 13.52 2.82
CA GLU A 16 7.37 13.17 1.98
C GLU A 16 7.31 13.91 0.63
N PRO A 17 7.44 15.24 0.62
CA PRO A 17 7.61 15.96 -0.63
C PRO A 17 8.94 15.56 -1.28
N ASN A 18 8.92 15.31 -2.59
CA ASN A 18 10.15 15.00 -3.34
C ASN A 18 10.56 16.21 -4.21
N PRO A 19 11.69 16.89 -3.92
CA PRO A 19 12.16 18.01 -4.72
C PRO A 19 12.90 17.57 -6.00
N ASN A 20 13.20 16.29 -6.15
CA ASN A 20 14.06 15.75 -7.21
C ASN A 20 13.28 15.17 -8.39
N TRP A 21 11.98 15.47 -8.52
CA TRP A 21 11.20 15.07 -9.68
C TRP A 21 11.87 15.55 -10.97
N SER A 22 12.08 14.63 -11.90
CA SER A 22 12.77 14.87 -13.17
C SER A 22 11.99 15.76 -14.13
N ARG A 23 10.67 15.84 -13.96
CA ARG A 23 9.74 16.57 -14.82
C ARG A 23 8.42 16.87 -14.11
N LEU A 24 7.64 17.79 -14.68
CA LEU A 24 6.34 18.19 -14.12
C LEU A 24 5.34 17.02 -14.01
N TYR A 25 5.36 16.08 -14.98
CA TYR A 25 4.50 14.90 -15.01
C TYR A 25 5.34 13.62 -15.05
N SER A 26 5.77 13.14 -13.88
CA SER A 26 6.73 12.03 -13.73
C SER A 26 6.26 10.72 -14.36
N THR A 27 7.23 9.88 -14.73
CA THR A 27 6.93 8.55 -15.31
C THR A 27 6.37 7.61 -14.25
N GLY A 28 5.70 6.55 -14.68
CA GLY A 28 5.32 5.44 -13.79
C GLY A 28 6.49 4.86 -12.99
N ASP A 29 7.64 4.68 -13.65
CA ASP A 29 8.84 4.13 -13.00
C ASP A 29 9.37 5.05 -11.89
N GLU A 30 9.34 6.36 -12.13
CA GLU A 30 9.78 7.36 -11.15
C GLU A 30 8.84 7.47 -9.95
N ILE A 31 7.51 7.40 -10.18
CA ILE A 31 6.52 7.34 -9.09
C ILE A 31 6.67 6.06 -8.29
N LYS A 32 6.89 4.92 -8.95
CA LYS A 32 7.13 3.65 -8.29
C LYS A 32 8.38 3.72 -7.42
N GLN A 33 9.48 4.27 -7.94
CA GLN A 33 10.71 4.43 -7.16
C GLN A 33 10.47 5.32 -5.93
N TYR A 34 9.76 6.44 -6.09
CA TYR A 34 9.40 7.29 -4.96
C TYR A 34 8.59 6.51 -3.89
N ALA A 35 7.57 5.75 -4.29
CA ALA A 35 6.80 4.94 -3.35
C ALA A 35 7.67 3.86 -2.68
N ASP A 36 8.60 3.27 -3.44
CA ASP A 36 9.55 2.29 -2.93
C ASP A 36 10.49 2.91 -1.87
N ASP A 37 11.02 4.09 -2.13
CA ASP A 37 11.92 4.83 -1.22
C ASP A 37 11.19 5.20 0.09
N VAL A 38 9.94 5.67 0.00
CA VAL A 38 9.11 5.96 1.18
C VAL A 38 8.89 4.69 1.99
N ALA A 39 8.58 3.57 1.34
CA ALA A 39 8.34 2.32 2.04
C ALA A 39 9.59 1.78 2.76
N ASP A 40 10.80 2.06 2.24
CA ASP A 40 12.07 1.69 2.87
C ASP A 40 12.41 2.63 4.02
N LYS A 41 12.28 3.95 3.80
CA LYS A 41 12.54 4.97 4.82
C LYS A 41 11.76 4.76 6.11
N TYR A 42 10.49 4.37 5.99
CA TYR A 42 9.61 4.11 7.13
C TYR A 42 9.55 2.64 7.55
N GLU A 43 10.36 1.78 6.92
CA GLU A 43 10.47 0.35 7.21
C GLU A 43 9.13 -0.41 7.16
N VAL A 44 8.14 0.08 6.42
CA VAL A 44 6.78 -0.51 6.42
C VAL A 44 6.75 -1.88 5.75
N ARG A 45 7.73 -2.19 4.89
CA ARG A 45 7.85 -3.50 4.22
C ARG A 45 7.89 -4.67 5.19
N ARG A 46 8.46 -4.50 6.40
CA ARG A 46 8.51 -5.57 7.41
C ARG A 46 7.13 -5.97 7.95
N HIS A 47 6.12 -5.11 7.73
CA HIS A 47 4.73 -5.35 8.12
C HIS A 47 3.86 -5.78 6.94
N MET A 48 4.42 -5.83 5.72
CA MET A 48 3.71 -6.22 4.50
C MET A 48 3.95 -7.69 4.18
N ARG A 49 2.91 -8.37 3.69
CA ARG A 49 3.02 -9.70 3.10
C ARG A 49 2.76 -9.60 1.60
N PHE A 50 3.82 -9.65 0.80
CA PHE A 50 3.71 -9.70 -0.66
C PHE A 50 3.30 -11.09 -1.14
N ASN A 51 2.87 -11.21 -2.40
CA ASN A 51 2.40 -12.47 -3.00
C ASN A 51 1.30 -13.16 -2.16
N THR A 52 0.50 -12.36 -1.44
CA THR A 52 -0.50 -12.84 -0.49
C THR A 52 -1.80 -12.12 -0.79
N ALA A 53 -2.68 -12.76 -1.56
CA ALA A 53 -4.01 -12.21 -1.85
C ALA A 53 -4.99 -12.56 -0.73
N VAL A 54 -5.83 -11.60 -0.34
CA VAL A 54 -6.99 -11.82 0.53
C VAL A 54 -8.17 -12.26 -0.35
N GLU A 55 -8.76 -13.41 -0.05
CA GLU A 55 -9.91 -13.95 -0.80
C GLU A 55 -11.25 -13.64 -0.12
N GLY A 56 -11.22 -13.37 1.18
CA GLY A 56 -12.42 -13.03 1.92
C GLY A 56 -12.12 -12.64 3.35
N ALA A 57 -13.09 -11.99 3.99
CA ALA A 57 -13.06 -11.71 5.41
C ALA A 57 -14.46 -11.88 5.99
N ARG A 58 -14.55 -12.50 7.17
CA ARG A 58 -15.80 -12.69 7.91
C ARG A 58 -15.65 -12.19 9.33
N TRP A 59 -16.65 -11.44 9.79
CA TRP A 59 -16.76 -11.05 11.19
C TRP A 59 -17.27 -12.22 12.03
N ASP A 60 -16.61 -12.45 13.16
CA ASP A 60 -16.98 -13.41 14.19
C ASP A 60 -17.61 -12.63 15.35
N GLU A 61 -18.94 -12.69 15.46
CA GLU A 61 -19.72 -11.93 16.45
C GLU A 61 -19.40 -12.33 17.89
N ASP A 62 -19.22 -13.64 18.13
CA ASP A 62 -18.95 -14.17 19.45
C ASP A 62 -17.56 -13.76 19.94
N ALA A 63 -16.55 -13.87 19.05
CA ALA A 63 -15.17 -13.50 19.37
C ALA A 63 -14.90 -11.98 19.25
N LYS A 64 -15.78 -11.24 18.58
CA LYS A 64 -15.61 -9.82 18.23
C LYS A 64 -14.32 -9.54 17.48
N LEU A 65 -14.03 -10.36 16.48
CA LEU A 65 -12.82 -10.32 15.65
C LEU A 65 -13.13 -10.61 14.18
N TRP A 66 -12.27 -10.16 13.29
CA TRP A 66 -12.27 -10.54 11.87
C TRP A 66 -11.43 -11.80 11.65
N ARG A 67 -11.96 -12.72 10.85
CA ARG A 67 -11.23 -13.84 10.25
C ARG A 67 -11.02 -13.53 8.77
N VAL A 68 -9.76 -13.42 8.33
CA VAL A 68 -9.37 -13.02 6.97
C VAL A 68 -8.72 -14.22 6.28
N ASN A 69 -9.34 -14.71 5.22
CA ASN A 69 -8.88 -15.84 4.43
C ASN A 69 -7.92 -15.37 3.35
N LEU A 70 -6.76 -16.03 3.26
CA LEU A 70 -5.72 -15.79 2.27
C LEU A 70 -5.74 -16.89 1.21
N ALA A 71 -5.33 -16.56 -0.02
CA ALA A 71 -5.29 -17.51 -1.13
C ALA A 71 -4.37 -18.73 -0.90
N GLY A 72 -3.42 -18.63 0.03
CA GLY A 72 -2.59 -19.75 0.47
C GLY A 72 -3.28 -20.73 1.44
N GLY A 73 -4.57 -20.53 1.75
CA GLY A 73 -5.33 -21.32 2.72
C GLY A 73 -5.16 -20.89 4.18
N GLU A 74 -4.18 -20.01 4.48
CA GLU A 74 -4.01 -19.42 5.81
C GLU A 74 -5.20 -18.51 6.16
N THR A 75 -5.57 -18.45 7.44
CA THR A 75 -6.54 -17.49 7.97
C THR A 75 -5.89 -16.62 9.03
N LEU A 76 -5.92 -15.31 8.84
CA LEU A 76 -5.49 -14.33 9.83
C LEU A 76 -6.64 -13.93 10.74
N ILE A 77 -6.33 -13.66 12.01
CA ILE A 77 -7.29 -13.14 12.98
C ILE A 77 -6.83 -11.74 13.39
N THR A 78 -7.73 -10.76 13.27
CA THR A 78 -7.45 -9.37 13.65
C THR A 78 -8.67 -8.74 14.28
N ARG A 79 -8.44 -7.73 15.14
CA ARG A 79 -9.53 -6.93 15.72
C ARG A 79 -10.10 -5.94 14.73
N TYR A 80 -9.24 -5.37 13.89
CA TYR A 80 -9.59 -4.32 12.94
C TYR A 80 -9.16 -4.75 11.54
N LEU A 81 -10.04 -4.47 10.58
CA LEU A 81 -9.79 -4.65 9.16
C LEU A 81 -9.94 -3.29 8.48
N ILE A 82 -8.90 -2.85 7.78
CA ILE A 82 -8.88 -1.60 7.02
C ILE A 82 -8.63 -1.96 5.56
N THR A 83 -9.51 -1.53 4.67
CA THR A 83 -9.42 -1.80 3.23
C THR A 83 -8.81 -0.60 2.51
N ALA A 84 -7.72 -0.82 1.78
CA ALA A 84 -7.05 0.15 0.90
C ALA A 84 -6.72 -0.50 -0.45
N THR A 85 -7.71 -1.22 -1.00
CA THR A 85 -7.63 -2.03 -2.24
C THR A 85 -8.06 -1.27 -3.47
#